data_AF-A0A7S1HCD8-F1
#
_entry.id   AF-A0A7S1HCD8-F1
#
_cell.length_a   1.000
_cell.length_b   1.000
_cell.length_c   1.000
_cell.angle_alpha   90.00
_cell.angle_beta   90.00
_cell.angle_gamma   90.00
#
_symmetry.space_group_name_H-M   'P 1'
#
loop_
_entity.id
_entity.type
_entity.pdbx_description
1 polymer ?
#
loop_
_entity_poly.entity_id
_entity_poly.type
_entity_poly.pdbx_seq_one_letter_code
_entity_poly.pdbx_strand_id
1 'polypeptide(L)'
;MPTTEQAMPSKEQEQEEMIRRKEALDAQAREAEMAELERTLKIKEQMMLQEAGKLKEEAKRKEEDEKRKEEMMQLEQEQKRALEAAAREEEESAMQMSEEQRSRRAKQALQKAERAEAERIQREQKYMIERERRQQEEREAKLALERQKIQLEVQQAKERAMVEDEKRRIEESAKAALQMEAEAQELAQQNLLRATEALLAAEKQKEEREMASQSELIAEQRRKEEVEAELAAAEKVKAEHEAAMRQKEGEAAAAKQALAEKEAKAALAAAELAAARESLVQKEAMHAAQQALSASASPVKSERPPGHGEQSPPLRPAPAAPASDAPGQDDQQPPGDQLPHTFTKTAPPPSARTQAPAATEQLAQGGEAPTPQTDQGQQTPPPEVANTNDDSDAPIKTPTPPPLTPPQPSPVKHQTPALERRAG
;
A
#
# COMPACT_ATOMS: atom_id res chain seq x y z
N MET A 1 32.17 -23.76 5.97
CA MET A 1 30.93 -23.03 6.29
C MET A 1 31.29 -21.87 7.20
N PRO A 2 30.82 -20.65 6.96
CA PRO A 2 30.90 -19.57 7.95
C PRO A 2 29.83 -19.79 9.03
N THR A 3 30.17 -19.57 10.30
CA THR A 3 29.23 -19.64 11.42
C THR A 3 28.69 -18.25 11.74
N THR A 4 27.50 -17.93 11.22
CA THR A 4 26.78 -16.70 11.57
C THR A 4 26.14 -16.85 12.95
N GLU A 5 26.94 -16.67 14.00
CA GLU A 5 26.45 -16.53 15.37
C GLU A 5 25.83 -15.14 15.56
N GLN A 6 24.68 -14.91 14.90
CA GLN A 6 23.84 -13.75 15.18
C GLN A 6 23.18 -13.96 16.54
N ALA A 7 23.82 -13.44 17.58
CA ALA A 7 23.21 -13.31 18.89
C ALA A 7 21.88 -12.52 18.76
N MET A 8 20.77 -13.16 19.11
CA MET A 8 19.49 -12.45 19.21
C MET A 8 19.61 -11.40 20.32
N PRO A 9 19.30 -10.11 20.07
CA PRO A 9 19.33 -9.09 21.12
C PRO A 9 18.35 -9.49 22.23
N SER A 10 18.71 -9.24 23.49
CA SER A 10 17.81 -9.56 24.59
C SER A 10 16.65 -8.56 24.60
N LYS A 11 15.45 -9.02 25.02
CA LYS A 11 14.28 -8.14 25.19
C LYS A 11 14.56 -6.97 26.15
N GLU A 12 15.45 -7.19 27.10
CA GLU A 12 15.93 -6.19 28.06
C GLU A 12 16.75 -5.09 27.37
N GLN A 13 17.54 -5.45 26.36
CA GLN A 13 18.31 -4.52 25.52
C GLN A 13 17.40 -3.72 24.58
N GLU A 14 16.38 -4.35 23.98
CA GLU A 14 15.34 -3.65 23.20
C GLU A 14 14.55 -2.67 24.07
N GLN A 15 14.22 -3.06 25.31
CA GLN A 15 13.49 -2.23 26.27
C GLN A 15 14.33 -1.06 26.77
N GLU A 16 15.62 -1.25 27.04
CA GLU A 16 16.53 -0.15 27.39
C GLU A 16 16.71 0.83 26.20
N GLU A 17 16.85 0.32 24.97
CA GLU A 17 16.96 1.19 23.80
C GLU A 17 15.66 1.99 23.55
N MET A 18 14.50 1.38 23.78
CA MET A 18 13.20 2.08 23.74
C MET A 18 13.12 3.20 24.79
N ILE A 19 13.60 2.96 26.01
CA ILE A 19 13.65 3.98 27.07
C ILE A 19 14.57 5.14 26.64
N ARG A 20 15.80 4.85 26.19
CA ARG A 20 16.75 5.88 25.73
C ARG A 20 16.21 6.68 24.54
N ARG A 21 15.55 6.03 23.57
CA ARG A 21 14.89 6.70 22.44
C ARG A 21 13.74 7.59 22.90
N LYS A 22 12.96 7.17 23.90
CA LYS A 22 11.91 8.00 24.50
C LYS A 22 12.50 9.21 25.23
N GLU A 23 13.52 9.02 26.06
CA GLU A 23 14.18 10.11 26.79
C GLU A 23 14.81 11.13 25.84
N ALA A 24 15.35 10.70 24.70
CA ALA A 24 15.84 11.59 23.64
C ALA A 24 14.71 12.42 22.99
N LEU A 25 13.54 11.82 22.75
CA LEU A 25 12.35 12.54 22.24
C LEU A 25 11.77 13.50 23.28
N ASP A 26 11.66 13.09 24.54
CA ASP A 26 11.22 13.93 25.65
C ASP A 26 12.20 15.10 25.91
N ALA A 27 13.51 14.92 25.62
CA ALA A 27 14.51 15.98 25.64
C ALA A 27 14.36 16.95 24.45
N GLN A 28 14.24 16.43 23.22
CA GLN A 28 14.00 17.26 22.03
C GLN A 28 12.73 18.11 22.13
N ALA A 29 11.66 17.55 22.70
CA ALA A 29 10.40 18.28 22.92
C ALA A 29 10.60 19.48 23.86
N ARG A 30 11.36 19.31 24.96
CA ARG A 30 11.67 20.39 25.91
C ARG A 30 12.64 21.43 25.33
N GLU A 31 13.62 20.99 24.53
CA GLU A 31 14.52 21.90 23.82
C GLU A 31 13.76 22.78 22.80
N ALA A 32 12.82 22.19 22.06
CA ALA A 32 11.95 22.91 21.14
C ALA A 32 11.02 23.91 21.87
N GLU A 33 10.38 23.50 22.97
CA GLU A 33 9.52 24.37 23.79
C GLU A 33 10.31 25.56 24.35
N MET A 34 11.53 25.33 24.86
CA MET A 34 12.42 26.40 25.34
C MET A 34 12.86 27.35 24.22
N ALA A 35 13.17 26.83 23.03
CA ALA A 35 13.54 27.64 21.87
C ALA A 35 12.36 28.48 21.32
N GLU A 36 11.13 27.96 21.38
CA GLU A 36 9.92 28.72 21.04
C GLU A 36 9.61 29.81 22.08
N LEU A 37 9.81 29.51 23.37
CA LEU A 37 9.74 30.50 24.45
C LEU A 37 10.78 31.61 24.29
N GLU A 38 12.04 31.28 23.96
CA GLU A 38 13.08 32.28 23.70
C GLU A 38 12.73 33.18 22.51
N ARG A 39 12.29 32.60 21.39
CA ARG A 39 11.81 33.36 20.22
C ARG A 39 10.65 34.28 20.60
N THR A 40 9.70 33.79 21.38
CA THR A 40 8.53 34.56 21.84
C THR A 40 8.93 35.72 22.77
N LEU A 41 9.89 35.51 23.66
CA LEU A 41 10.44 36.55 24.52
C LEU A 41 11.20 37.61 23.71
N LYS A 42 12.04 37.19 22.75
CA LYS A 42 12.81 38.07 21.86
C LYS A 42 11.90 38.94 20.98
N ILE A 43 10.78 38.40 20.50
CA ILE A 43 9.75 39.17 19.78
C ILE A 43 9.10 40.20 20.71
N LYS A 44 8.75 39.83 21.95
CA LYS A 44 8.19 40.76 22.96
C LYS A 44 9.18 41.88 23.31
N GLU A 45 10.45 41.56 23.48
CA GLU A 45 11.53 42.53 23.72
C GLU A 45 11.66 43.51 22.55
N GLN A 46 11.71 43.02 21.30
CA GLN A 46 11.76 43.90 20.12
C GLN A 46 10.52 44.80 20.01
N MET A 47 9.32 44.31 20.33
CA MET A 47 8.12 45.16 20.37
C MET A 47 8.20 46.26 21.44
N MET A 48 8.63 45.92 22.67
CA MET A 48 8.82 46.90 23.75
C MET A 48 9.89 47.94 23.39
N LEU A 49 10.99 47.53 22.73
CA LEU A 49 12.03 48.45 22.25
C LEU A 49 11.51 49.41 21.16
N GLN A 50 10.67 48.93 20.23
CA GLN A 50 10.03 49.77 19.23
C GLN A 50 9.02 50.75 19.86
N GLU A 51 8.24 50.31 20.86
CA GLU A 51 7.27 51.15 21.57
C GLU A 51 7.98 52.24 22.40
N ALA A 52 9.04 51.88 23.13
CA ALA A 52 9.90 52.83 23.83
C ALA A 52 10.59 53.83 22.87
N GLY A 53 10.92 53.40 21.65
CA GLY A 53 11.39 54.28 20.57
C GLY A 53 10.35 55.32 20.16
N LYS A 54 9.11 54.88 19.88
CA LYS A 54 7.98 55.76 19.51
C LYS A 54 7.65 56.77 20.61
N LEU A 55 7.63 56.34 21.87
CA LEU A 55 7.37 57.20 23.02
C LEU A 55 8.46 58.28 23.20
N LYS A 56 9.74 57.95 22.96
CA LYS A 56 10.83 58.94 22.95
C LYS A 56 10.68 59.95 21.81
N GLU A 57 10.25 59.51 20.63
CA GLU A 57 10.02 60.42 19.50
C GLU A 57 8.82 61.35 19.75
N GLU A 58 7.72 60.84 20.29
CA GLU A 58 6.55 61.66 20.67
C GLU A 58 6.90 62.68 21.76
N ALA A 59 7.69 62.29 22.77
CA ALA A 59 8.18 63.21 23.79
C ALA A 59 9.06 64.33 23.18
N LYS A 60 10.00 63.99 22.28
CA LYS A 60 10.84 64.98 21.59
C LYS A 60 10.01 65.94 20.73
N ARG A 61 9.00 65.44 20.01
CA ARG A 61 8.08 66.29 19.21
C ARG A 61 7.33 67.29 20.11
N LYS A 62 6.85 66.87 21.28
CA LYS A 62 6.20 67.75 22.26
C LYS A 62 7.16 68.81 22.81
N GLU A 63 8.40 68.44 23.14
CA GLU A 63 9.43 69.37 23.61
C GLU A 63 9.80 70.41 22.53
N GLU A 64 9.87 70.00 21.25
CA GLU A 64 10.11 70.92 20.13
C GLU A 64 8.95 71.91 19.90
N ASP A 65 7.70 71.45 19.98
CA ASP A 65 6.53 72.32 19.82
C ASP A 65 6.28 73.24 21.01
N GLU A 66 6.65 72.82 22.23
CA GLU A 66 6.64 73.69 23.42
C GLU A 66 7.68 74.81 23.29
N LYS A 67 8.92 74.49 22.88
CA LYS A 67 9.97 75.50 22.61
C LYS A 67 9.57 76.50 21.52
N ARG A 68 8.95 76.03 20.42
CA ARG A 68 8.41 76.92 19.35
C ARG A 68 7.34 77.88 19.87
N LYS A 69 6.52 77.43 20.83
CA LYS A 69 5.48 78.25 21.48
C LYS A 69 6.09 79.29 22.42
N GLU A 70 7.14 78.94 23.17
CA GLU A 70 7.89 79.89 23.99
C GLU A 70 8.62 80.94 23.12
N GLU A 71 9.28 80.53 22.05
CA GLU A 71 9.93 81.41 21.07
C GLU A 71 8.92 82.40 20.45
N MET A 72 7.75 81.92 20.04
CA MET A 72 6.66 82.76 19.52
C MET A 72 6.18 83.79 20.56
N MET A 73 6.06 83.41 21.83
CA MET A 73 5.69 84.32 22.92
C MET A 73 6.79 85.35 23.23
N GLN A 74 8.06 84.97 23.14
CA GLN A 74 9.19 85.90 23.31
C GLN A 74 9.21 86.94 22.19
N LEU A 75 9.01 86.52 20.93
CA LEU A 75 8.90 87.42 19.77
C LEU A 75 7.71 88.38 19.88
N GLU A 76 6.56 87.93 20.41
CA GLU A 76 5.42 88.81 20.69
C GLU A 76 5.75 89.87 21.76
N GLN A 77 6.42 89.47 22.85
CA GLN A 77 6.85 90.41 23.89
C GLN A 77 7.91 91.40 23.39
N GLU A 78 8.85 90.96 22.54
CA GLU A 78 9.86 91.82 21.94
C GLU A 78 9.25 92.84 20.98
N GLN A 79 8.34 92.40 20.09
CA GLN A 79 7.59 93.31 19.22
C GLN A 79 6.76 94.33 20.02
N LYS A 80 6.12 93.91 21.11
CA LYS A 80 5.38 94.83 21.99
C LYS A 80 6.30 95.88 22.61
N ARG A 81 7.48 95.49 23.12
CA ARG A 81 8.47 96.43 23.66
C ARG A 81 9.01 97.38 22.59
N ALA A 82 9.26 96.89 21.37
CA ALA A 82 9.72 97.71 20.26
C ALA A 82 8.67 98.73 19.80
N LEU A 83 7.38 98.37 19.80
CA LEU A 83 6.27 99.28 19.52
C LEU A 83 6.08 100.32 20.64
N GLU A 84 6.17 99.92 21.91
CA GLU A 84 6.11 100.84 23.06
C GLU A 84 7.29 101.82 23.09
N ALA A 85 8.48 101.40 22.65
CA ALA A 85 9.64 102.29 22.49
C ALA A 85 9.44 103.29 21.34
N ALA A 86 9.04 102.80 20.15
CA ALA A 86 8.80 103.65 18.99
C ALA A 86 7.68 104.69 19.21
N ALA A 87 6.65 104.33 19.99
CA ALA A 87 5.58 105.26 20.37
C ALA A 87 6.09 106.43 21.22
N ARG A 88 7.04 106.18 22.15
CA ARG A 88 7.67 107.23 22.96
C ARG A 88 8.59 108.13 22.15
N GLU A 89 9.37 107.56 21.23
CA GLU A 89 10.20 108.36 20.31
C GLU A 89 9.36 109.26 19.40
N GLU A 90 8.18 108.82 18.92
CA GLU A 90 7.25 109.71 18.22
C GLU A 90 6.59 110.75 19.13
N GLU A 91 6.24 110.41 20.38
CA GLU A 91 5.66 111.36 21.35
C GLU A 91 6.64 112.49 21.70
N GLU A 92 7.89 112.17 22.03
CA GLU A 92 8.95 113.17 22.28
C GLU A 92 9.23 114.01 21.03
N SER A 93 9.32 113.38 19.85
CA SER A 93 9.60 114.10 18.60
C SER A 93 8.39 114.92 18.09
N ALA A 94 7.16 114.62 18.51
CA ALA A 94 5.99 115.41 18.16
C ALA A 94 6.00 116.81 18.83
N MET A 95 6.62 116.96 20.00
CA MET A 95 6.55 118.21 20.79
C MET A 95 7.23 119.42 20.12
N GLN A 96 8.15 119.22 19.16
CA GLN A 96 8.90 120.30 18.50
C GLN A 96 8.50 120.58 17.03
N MET A 97 7.63 119.75 16.45
CA MET A 97 7.33 119.76 15.00
C MET A 97 5.98 120.44 14.68
N SER A 98 5.88 121.08 13.51
CA SER A 98 4.64 121.76 13.10
C SER A 98 3.50 120.77 12.79
N GLU A 99 2.25 121.23 12.89
CA GLU A 99 1.06 120.37 12.72
C GLU A 99 1.03 119.65 11.37
N GLU A 100 1.52 120.30 10.31
CA GLU A 100 1.61 119.69 8.98
C GLU A 100 2.63 118.54 8.94
N GLN A 101 3.76 118.68 9.65
CA GLN A 101 4.75 117.61 9.77
C GLN A 101 4.23 116.47 10.66
N ARG A 102 3.51 116.78 11.75
CA ARG A 102 2.80 115.78 12.57
C ARG A 102 1.81 114.97 11.72
N SER A 103 1.00 115.64 10.89
CA SER A 103 0.05 114.97 10.00
C SER A 103 0.73 114.05 8.97
N ARG A 104 1.87 114.48 8.40
CA ARG A 104 2.66 113.66 7.47
C ARG A 104 3.26 112.43 8.16
N ARG A 105 3.81 112.56 9.37
CA ARG A 105 4.33 111.42 10.15
C ARG A 105 3.24 110.45 10.57
N ALA A 106 2.13 110.93 11.15
CA ALA A 106 1.01 110.07 11.56
C ALA A 106 0.49 109.20 10.39
N LYS A 107 0.42 109.75 9.17
CA LYS A 107 0.05 108.98 7.97
C LYS A 107 1.09 107.92 7.57
N GLN A 108 2.38 108.19 7.79
CA GLN A 108 3.45 107.22 7.56
C GLN A 108 3.49 106.13 8.65
N ALA A 109 3.21 106.49 9.91
CA ALA A 109 3.08 105.55 11.02
C ALA A 109 1.89 104.59 10.81
N LEU A 110 0.72 105.11 10.42
CA LEU A 110 -0.44 104.30 10.04
C LEU A 110 -0.11 103.34 8.88
N GLN A 111 0.49 103.83 7.80
CA GLN A 111 0.91 102.97 6.67
C GLN A 111 1.97 101.92 7.05
N LYS A 112 2.76 102.16 8.09
CA LYS A 112 3.71 101.16 8.64
C LYS A 112 2.98 100.12 9.49
N ALA A 113 2.01 100.54 10.30
CA ALA A 113 1.17 99.65 11.10
C ALA A 113 0.30 98.74 10.23
N GLU A 114 -0.39 99.29 9.23
CA GLU A 114 -1.19 98.53 8.23
C GLU A 114 -0.37 97.43 7.55
N ARG A 115 0.89 97.71 7.21
CA ARG A 115 1.81 96.73 6.61
C ARG A 115 2.26 95.66 7.60
N ALA A 116 2.54 96.03 8.84
CA ALA A 116 2.92 95.08 9.89
C ALA A 116 1.75 94.14 10.26
N GLU A 117 0.52 94.67 10.29
CA GLU A 117 -0.70 93.87 10.49
C GLU A 117 -0.95 92.93 9.31
N ALA A 118 -0.84 93.42 8.07
CA ALA A 118 -0.95 92.57 6.88
C ALA A 118 0.11 91.45 6.84
N GLU A 119 1.36 91.76 7.23
CA GLU A 119 2.42 90.75 7.32
C GLU A 119 2.14 89.73 8.45
N ARG A 120 1.67 90.18 9.62
CA ARG A 120 1.23 89.27 10.69
C ARG A 120 0.15 88.33 10.18
N ILE A 121 -0.90 88.85 9.53
CA ILE A 121 -2.01 88.05 9.01
C ILE A 121 -1.50 87.02 7.99
N GLN A 122 -0.56 87.38 7.09
CA GLN A 122 0.03 86.41 6.17
C GLN A 122 0.87 85.32 6.87
N ARG A 123 1.65 85.68 7.90
CA ARG A 123 2.41 84.71 8.71
C ARG A 123 1.48 83.77 9.48
N GLU A 124 0.40 84.30 10.05
CA GLU A 124 -0.62 83.56 10.81
C GLU A 124 -1.41 82.61 9.91
N GLN A 125 -1.82 83.05 8.72
CA GLN A 125 -2.43 82.20 7.68
C GLN A 125 -1.49 81.10 7.20
N LYS A 126 -0.21 81.42 6.93
CA LYS A 126 0.80 80.42 6.52
C LYS A 126 0.96 79.34 7.59
N TYR A 127 1.08 79.72 8.86
CA TYR A 127 1.20 78.77 9.97
C TYR A 127 -0.05 77.88 10.11
N MET A 128 -1.25 78.44 9.95
CA MET A 128 -2.50 77.66 9.98
C MET A 128 -2.59 76.64 8.85
N ILE A 129 -2.21 77.03 7.62
CA ILE A 129 -2.17 76.11 6.45
C ILE A 129 -1.10 75.02 6.67
N GLU A 130 0.08 75.37 7.19
CA GLU A 130 1.13 74.40 7.48
C GLU A 130 0.70 73.41 8.58
N ARG A 131 0.02 73.90 9.62
CA ARG A 131 -0.55 73.07 10.70
C ARG A 131 -1.65 72.13 10.20
N GLU A 132 -2.54 72.60 9.33
CA GLU A 132 -3.55 71.75 8.71
C GLU A 132 -2.90 70.68 7.83
N ARG A 133 -1.93 71.06 7.00
CA ARG A 133 -1.16 70.13 6.16
C ARG A 133 -0.48 69.04 7.00
N ARG A 134 0.21 69.40 8.09
CA ARG A 134 0.81 68.41 9.01
C ARG A 134 -0.25 67.47 9.61
N GLN A 135 -1.46 67.96 9.93
CA GLN A 135 -2.57 67.10 10.38
C GLN A 135 -3.13 66.20 9.28
N GLN A 136 -3.11 66.62 8.00
CA GLN A 136 -3.47 65.76 6.87
C GLN A 136 -2.41 64.67 6.68
N GLU A 137 -1.12 65.03 6.63
CA GLU A 137 0.01 64.10 6.53
C GLU A 137 0.03 63.08 7.69
N GLU A 138 -0.28 63.50 8.93
CA GLU A 138 -0.46 62.58 10.06
C GLU A 138 -1.65 61.61 9.90
N ARG A 139 -2.79 62.08 9.39
CA ARG A 139 -3.97 61.23 9.17
C ARG A 139 -3.71 60.21 8.07
N GLU A 140 -3.07 60.63 6.99
CA GLU A 140 -2.67 59.76 5.88
C GLU A 140 -1.63 58.71 6.34
N ALA A 141 -0.64 59.10 7.16
CA ALA A 141 0.30 58.16 7.76
C ALA A 141 -0.39 57.14 8.67
N LYS A 142 -1.35 57.57 9.51
CA LYS A 142 -2.16 56.68 10.37
C LYS A 142 -2.99 55.70 9.53
N LEU A 143 -3.66 56.17 8.48
CA LEU A 143 -4.42 55.33 7.55
C LEU A 143 -3.55 54.37 6.73
N ALA A 144 -2.31 54.76 6.39
CA ALA A 144 -1.35 53.89 5.71
C ALA A 144 -0.89 52.74 6.62
N LEU A 145 -0.57 53.03 7.89
CA LEU A 145 -0.23 52.01 8.88
C LEU A 145 -1.40 51.07 9.20
N GLU A 146 -2.63 51.59 9.26
CA GLU A 146 -3.85 50.78 9.42
C GLU A 146 -4.07 49.83 8.24
N ARG A 147 -3.91 50.32 7.00
CA ARG A 147 -3.96 49.47 5.79
C ARG A 147 -2.87 48.40 5.80
N GLN A 148 -1.64 48.74 6.21
CA GLN A 148 -0.55 47.76 6.33
C GLN A 148 -0.86 46.70 7.39
N LYS A 149 -1.43 47.09 8.55
CA LYS A 149 -1.87 46.16 9.59
C LYS A 149 -2.95 45.20 9.07
N ILE A 150 -3.97 45.70 8.39
CA ILE A 150 -5.03 44.88 7.77
C ILE A 150 -4.44 43.94 6.71
N GLN A 151 -3.48 44.40 5.90
CA GLN A 151 -2.81 43.56 4.91
C GLN A 151 -2.04 42.39 5.57
N LEU A 152 -1.32 42.65 6.66
CA LEU A 152 -0.60 41.63 7.43
C LEU A 152 -1.57 40.65 8.11
N GLU A 153 -2.68 41.13 8.68
CA GLU A 153 -3.73 40.28 9.28
C GLU A 153 -4.38 39.36 8.22
N VAL A 154 -4.61 39.87 7.01
CA VAL A 154 -5.11 39.08 5.87
C VAL A 154 -4.07 38.08 5.35
N GLN A 155 -2.77 38.40 5.40
CA GLN A 155 -1.70 37.44 5.07
C GLN A 155 -1.64 36.31 6.10
N GLN A 156 -1.61 36.62 7.40
CA GLN A 156 -1.61 35.62 8.48
C GLN A 156 -2.86 34.73 8.45
N ALA A 157 -4.03 35.29 8.12
CA ALA A 157 -5.26 34.51 7.95
C ALA A 157 -5.16 33.52 6.78
N LYS A 158 -4.53 33.91 5.65
CA LYS A 158 -4.29 33.02 4.51
C LYS A 158 -3.26 31.95 4.82
N GLU A 159 -2.17 32.29 5.50
CA GLU A 159 -1.14 31.35 5.94
C GLU A 159 -1.74 30.26 6.86
N ARG A 160 -2.55 30.66 7.85
CA ARG A 160 -3.27 29.72 8.72
C ARG A 160 -4.22 28.82 7.94
N ALA A 161 -5.01 29.38 7.01
CA ALA A 161 -5.92 28.58 6.18
C ALA A 161 -5.18 27.55 5.33
N MET A 162 -4.06 27.92 4.70
CA MET A 162 -3.23 26.98 3.92
C MET A 162 -2.64 25.87 4.80
N VAL A 163 -2.14 26.20 5.99
CA VAL A 163 -1.59 25.21 6.94
C VAL A 163 -2.67 24.29 7.49
N GLU A 164 -3.89 24.78 7.76
CA GLU A 164 -5.02 23.93 8.17
C GLU A 164 -5.47 22.97 7.06
N ASP A 165 -5.56 23.43 5.81
CA ASP A 165 -5.93 22.59 4.67
C ASP A 165 -4.83 21.60 4.28
N GLU A 166 -3.55 21.98 4.41
CA GLU A 166 -2.42 21.05 4.26
C GLU A 166 -2.44 19.98 5.36
N LYS A 167 -2.67 20.37 6.62
CA LYS A 167 -2.84 19.42 7.73
C LYS A 167 -4.01 18.46 7.49
N ARG A 168 -5.14 18.93 6.96
CA ARG A 168 -6.28 18.06 6.58
C ARG A 168 -5.87 17.06 5.49
N ARG A 169 -5.19 17.50 4.43
CA ARG A 169 -4.67 16.62 3.37
C ARG A 169 -3.69 15.57 3.90
N ILE A 170 -2.79 15.96 4.80
CA ILE A 170 -1.84 15.02 5.44
C ILE A 170 -2.61 14.01 6.32
N GLU A 171 -3.59 14.45 7.11
CA GLU A 171 -4.43 13.55 7.90
C GLU A 171 -5.27 12.60 7.04
N GLU A 172 -5.84 13.07 5.93
CA GLU A 172 -6.61 12.27 4.98
C GLU A 172 -5.71 11.25 4.25
N SER A 173 -4.52 11.68 3.81
CA SER A 173 -3.54 10.79 3.19
C SER A 173 -3.00 9.75 4.17
N ALA A 174 -2.80 10.11 5.44
CA ALA A 174 -2.42 9.17 6.50
C ALA A 174 -3.54 8.17 6.81
N LYS A 175 -4.81 8.60 6.86
CA LYS A 175 -5.98 7.70 7.01
C LYS A 175 -6.07 6.73 5.82
N ALA A 176 -5.88 7.21 4.60
CA ALA A 176 -5.86 6.36 3.40
C ALA A 176 -4.69 5.35 3.41
N ALA A 177 -3.48 5.77 3.81
CA ALA A 177 -2.33 4.88 3.93
C ALA A 177 -2.55 3.79 5.00
N LEU A 178 -3.11 4.13 6.16
CA LEU A 178 -3.46 3.18 7.21
C LEU A 178 -4.57 2.21 6.78
N GLN A 179 -5.54 2.66 5.99
CA GLN A 179 -6.55 1.76 5.42
C GLN A 179 -5.92 0.79 4.41
N MET A 180 -5.07 1.27 3.50
CA MET A 180 -4.35 0.40 2.56
C MET A 180 -3.42 -0.59 3.27
N GLU A 181 -2.79 -0.19 4.38
CA GLU A 181 -2.01 -1.12 5.21
C GLU A 181 -2.89 -2.19 5.85
N ALA A 182 -4.04 -1.82 6.42
CA ALA A 182 -4.98 -2.77 7.00
C ALA A 182 -5.54 -3.76 5.96
N GLU A 183 -5.90 -3.29 4.77
CA GLU A 183 -6.34 -4.12 3.63
C GLU A 183 -5.22 -5.07 3.16
N ALA A 184 -3.97 -4.59 3.10
CA ALA A 184 -2.82 -5.42 2.77
C ALA A 184 -2.50 -6.46 3.85
N GLN A 185 -2.62 -6.11 5.13
CA GLN A 185 -2.47 -7.04 6.26
C GLN A 185 -3.59 -8.10 6.26
N GLU A 186 -4.84 -7.74 5.98
CA GLU A 186 -5.94 -8.71 5.87
C GLU A 186 -5.70 -9.68 4.71
N LEU A 187 -5.36 -9.17 3.53
CA LEU A 187 -5.06 -9.99 2.35
C LEU A 187 -3.85 -10.91 2.57
N ALA A 188 -2.82 -10.44 3.30
CA ALA A 188 -1.70 -11.27 3.74
C ALA A 188 -2.14 -12.38 4.72
N GLN A 189 -3.01 -12.09 5.69
CA GLN A 189 -3.58 -13.10 6.60
C GLN A 189 -4.45 -14.12 5.85
N GLN A 190 -5.31 -13.69 4.93
CA GLN A 190 -6.10 -14.61 4.09
C GLN A 190 -5.19 -15.52 3.26
N ASN A 191 -4.10 -14.99 2.69
CA ASN A 191 -3.14 -15.80 1.92
C ASN A 191 -2.32 -16.74 2.80
N LEU A 192 -1.96 -16.34 4.03
CA LEU A 192 -1.32 -17.21 5.02
C LEU A 192 -2.25 -18.38 5.40
N LEU A 193 -3.53 -18.09 5.67
CA LEU A 193 -4.53 -19.12 5.98
C LEU A 193 -4.69 -20.13 4.83
N ARG A 194 -4.89 -19.65 3.59
CA ARG A 194 -4.94 -20.51 2.39
C ARG A 194 -3.67 -21.34 2.22
N ALA A 195 -2.50 -20.77 2.50
CA ALA A 195 -1.23 -21.50 2.44
C ALA A 195 -1.14 -22.60 3.51
N THR A 196 -1.59 -22.33 4.74
CA THR A 196 -1.65 -23.35 5.81
C THR A 196 -2.69 -24.44 5.54
N GLU A 197 -3.85 -24.09 4.95
CA GLU A 197 -4.85 -25.07 4.50
C GLU A 197 -4.31 -25.97 3.37
N ALA A 198 -3.60 -25.38 2.40
CA ALA A 198 -2.96 -26.12 1.32
C ALA A 198 -1.83 -27.04 1.82
N LEU A 199 -1.05 -26.60 2.82
CA LEU A 199 -0.04 -27.43 3.48
C LEU A 199 -0.69 -28.59 4.25
N LEU A 200 -1.71 -28.33 5.06
CA LEU A 200 -2.46 -29.36 5.79
C LEU A 200 -3.08 -30.39 4.83
N ALA A 201 -3.63 -29.95 3.70
CA ALA A 201 -4.15 -30.83 2.66
C ALA A 201 -3.06 -31.65 1.97
N ALA A 202 -1.86 -31.09 1.77
CA ALA A 202 -0.71 -31.82 1.23
C ALA A 202 -0.14 -32.83 2.23
N GLU A 203 -0.11 -32.50 3.53
CA GLU A 203 0.26 -33.42 4.61
C GLU A 203 -0.75 -34.57 4.71
N LYS A 204 -2.06 -34.29 4.68
CA LYS A 204 -3.09 -35.34 4.65
C LYS A 204 -2.99 -36.23 3.42
N GLN A 205 -2.70 -35.69 2.23
CA GLN A 205 -2.43 -36.51 1.04
C GLN A 205 -1.15 -37.33 1.17
N LYS A 206 -0.14 -36.85 1.90
CA LYS A 206 1.08 -37.60 2.19
C LYS A 206 0.78 -38.75 3.16
N GLU A 207 0.06 -38.49 4.24
CA GLU A 207 -0.42 -39.53 5.18
C GLU A 207 -1.26 -40.60 4.46
N GLU A 208 -2.18 -40.19 3.58
CA GLU A 208 -2.99 -41.11 2.77
C GLU A 208 -2.11 -42.00 1.86
N ARG A 209 -1.04 -41.46 1.28
CA ARG A 209 -0.07 -42.21 0.47
C ARG A 209 0.83 -43.12 1.31
N GLU A 210 1.26 -42.68 2.48
CA GLU A 210 2.07 -43.48 3.41
C GLU A 210 1.25 -44.64 3.99
N MET A 211 -0.01 -44.41 4.35
CA MET A 211 -0.97 -45.45 4.74
C MET A 211 -1.30 -46.41 3.59
N ALA A 212 -1.48 -45.91 2.36
CA ALA A 212 -1.64 -46.75 1.18
C ALA A 212 -0.40 -47.63 0.94
N SER A 213 0.80 -47.06 1.02
CA SER A 213 2.07 -47.79 0.85
C SER A 213 2.29 -48.84 1.95
N GLN A 214 1.93 -48.55 3.20
CA GLN A 214 1.93 -49.56 4.28
C GLN A 214 0.90 -50.67 4.02
N SER A 215 -0.29 -50.34 3.51
CA SER A 215 -1.30 -51.35 3.15
C SER A 215 -0.85 -52.24 1.98
N GLU A 216 -0.14 -51.66 1.01
CA GLU A 216 0.45 -52.39 -0.12
C GLU A 216 1.59 -53.31 0.35
N LEU A 217 2.47 -52.83 1.24
CA LEU A 217 3.51 -53.64 1.86
C LEU A 217 2.92 -54.85 2.62
N ILE A 218 1.84 -54.65 3.39
CA ILE A 218 1.14 -55.73 4.10
C ILE A 218 0.47 -56.70 3.12
N ALA A 219 -0.10 -56.20 2.01
CA ALA A 219 -0.68 -57.04 0.98
C ALA A 219 0.38 -57.84 0.21
N GLU A 220 1.56 -57.27 -0.03
CA GLU A 220 2.69 -57.97 -0.66
C GLU A 220 3.31 -59.00 0.27
N GLN A 221 3.40 -58.72 1.58
CA GLN A 221 3.80 -59.70 2.59
C GLN A 221 2.82 -60.88 2.63
N ARG A 222 1.51 -60.63 2.68
CA ARG A 222 0.50 -61.71 2.63
C ARG A 222 0.57 -62.52 1.35
N ARG A 223 0.78 -61.89 0.18
CA ARG A 223 1.00 -62.63 -1.08
C ARG A 223 2.25 -63.51 -1.05
N LYS A 224 3.31 -63.09 -0.34
CA LYS A 224 4.51 -63.93 -0.13
C LYS A 224 4.20 -65.09 0.81
N GLU A 225 3.52 -64.86 1.93
CA GLU A 225 3.06 -65.91 2.85
C GLU A 225 2.10 -66.91 2.16
N GLU A 226 1.19 -66.42 1.31
CA GLU A 226 0.28 -67.23 0.49
C GLU A 226 1.05 -68.08 -0.53
N VAL A 227 2.01 -67.51 -1.26
CA VAL A 227 2.85 -68.24 -2.23
C VAL A 227 3.79 -69.24 -1.52
N GLU A 228 4.35 -68.90 -0.37
CA GLU A 228 5.15 -69.82 0.46
C GLU A 228 4.28 -70.98 0.99
N ALA A 229 3.04 -70.71 1.38
CA ALA A 229 2.07 -71.73 1.77
C ALA A 229 1.62 -72.61 0.59
N GLU A 230 1.39 -72.04 -0.60
CA GLU A 230 1.10 -72.79 -1.82
C GLU A 230 2.28 -73.66 -2.26
N LEU A 231 3.52 -73.16 -2.15
CA LEU A 231 4.73 -73.93 -2.41
C LEU A 231 4.88 -75.09 -1.40
N ALA A 232 4.70 -74.84 -0.11
CA ALA A 232 4.72 -75.89 0.92
C ALA A 232 3.59 -76.93 0.72
N ALA A 233 2.41 -76.50 0.29
CA ALA A 233 1.30 -77.38 -0.05
C ALA A 233 1.60 -78.20 -1.33
N ALA A 234 2.21 -77.60 -2.35
CA ALA A 234 2.63 -78.27 -3.57
C ALA A 234 3.77 -79.28 -3.31
N GLU A 235 4.72 -78.96 -2.44
CA GLU A 235 5.75 -79.90 -1.98
C GLU A 235 5.15 -81.05 -1.18
N LYS A 236 4.16 -80.79 -0.31
CA LYS A 236 3.41 -81.84 0.38
C LYS A 236 2.65 -82.74 -0.60
N VAL A 237 1.89 -82.18 -1.55
CA VAL A 237 1.17 -82.96 -2.57
C VAL A 237 2.14 -83.74 -3.47
N LYS A 238 3.31 -83.17 -3.79
CA LYS A 238 4.38 -83.87 -4.50
C LYS A 238 4.93 -85.05 -3.68
N ALA A 239 5.18 -84.87 -2.38
CA ALA A 239 5.64 -85.93 -1.49
C ALA A 239 4.59 -87.03 -1.30
N GLU A 240 3.31 -86.67 -1.19
CA GLU A 240 2.18 -87.60 -1.13
C GLU A 240 2.02 -88.37 -2.47
N HIS A 241 2.19 -87.70 -3.61
CA HIS A 241 2.19 -88.35 -4.92
C HIS A 241 3.41 -89.27 -5.12
N GLU A 242 4.60 -88.86 -4.67
CA GLU A 242 5.83 -89.65 -4.69
C GLU A 242 5.71 -90.89 -3.79
N ALA A 243 5.07 -90.76 -2.63
CA ALA A 243 4.72 -91.88 -1.74
C ALA A 243 3.68 -92.81 -2.39
N ALA A 244 2.64 -92.27 -3.04
CA ALA A 244 1.64 -93.07 -3.76
C ALA A 244 2.22 -93.79 -4.99
N MET A 245 3.20 -93.19 -5.67
CA MET A 245 3.96 -93.84 -6.74
C MET A 245 4.84 -94.96 -6.18
N ARG A 246 5.61 -94.72 -5.11
CA ARG A 246 6.39 -95.78 -4.43
C ARG A 246 5.50 -96.92 -3.92
N GLN A 247 4.31 -96.62 -3.39
CA GLN A 247 3.35 -97.65 -2.98
C GLN A 247 2.90 -98.47 -4.18
N LYS A 248 2.50 -97.84 -5.30
CA LYS A 248 2.09 -98.55 -6.52
C LYS A 248 3.22 -99.32 -7.18
N GLU A 249 4.46 -98.85 -7.09
CA GLU A 249 5.66 -99.58 -7.51
C GLU A 249 5.93 -100.78 -6.61
N GLY A 250 5.72 -100.65 -5.30
CA GLY A 250 5.75 -101.75 -4.33
C GLY A 250 4.63 -102.78 -4.55
N GLU A 251 3.41 -102.34 -4.82
CA GLU A 251 2.28 -103.20 -5.18
C GLU A 251 2.48 -103.89 -6.53
N ALA A 252 3.07 -103.20 -7.52
CA ALA A 252 3.45 -103.80 -8.80
C ALA A 252 4.64 -104.78 -8.67
N ALA A 253 5.58 -104.53 -7.76
CA ALA A 253 6.64 -105.46 -7.41
C ALA A 253 6.09 -106.70 -6.69
N ALA A 254 5.18 -106.52 -5.73
CA ALA A 254 4.47 -107.60 -5.06
C ALA A 254 3.59 -108.41 -6.03
N ALA A 255 2.92 -107.76 -6.98
CA ALA A 255 2.15 -108.43 -8.04
C ALA A 255 3.06 -109.23 -8.99
N LYS A 256 4.24 -108.70 -9.35
CA LYS A 256 5.26 -109.43 -10.13
C LYS A 256 5.84 -110.60 -9.33
N GLN A 257 6.09 -110.46 -8.04
CA GLN A 257 6.50 -111.56 -7.17
C GLN A 257 5.39 -112.61 -7.01
N ALA A 258 4.13 -112.21 -6.87
CA ALA A 258 3.00 -113.13 -6.79
C ALA A 258 2.72 -113.86 -8.12
N LEU A 259 3.02 -113.24 -9.27
CA LEU A 259 3.02 -113.91 -10.57
C LEU A 259 4.22 -114.85 -10.71
N ALA A 260 5.44 -114.40 -10.40
CA ALA A 260 6.63 -115.25 -10.41
C ALA A 260 6.53 -116.43 -9.43
N GLU A 261 5.86 -116.27 -8.29
CA GLU A 261 5.54 -117.37 -7.36
C GLU A 261 4.50 -118.33 -7.95
N LYS A 262 3.48 -117.83 -8.64
CA LYS A 262 2.50 -118.69 -9.34
C LYS A 262 3.16 -119.43 -10.49
N GLU A 263 4.05 -118.79 -11.23
CA GLU A 263 4.85 -119.38 -12.29
C GLU A 263 5.88 -120.38 -11.73
N ALA A 264 6.52 -120.11 -10.60
CA ALA A 264 7.40 -121.06 -9.91
C ALA A 264 6.64 -122.26 -9.34
N LYS A 265 5.46 -122.04 -8.76
CA LYS A 265 4.57 -123.12 -8.27
C LYS A 265 3.97 -123.91 -9.43
N ALA A 266 3.67 -123.28 -10.56
CA ALA A 266 3.28 -123.95 -11.80
C ALA A 266 4.45 -124.68 -12.47
N ALA A 267 5.69 -124.17 -12.37
CA ALA A 267 6.89 -124.84 -12.87
C ALA A 267 7.28 -126.04 -12.00
N LEU A 268 7.13 -125.95 -10.68
CA LEU A 268 7.23 -127.10 -9.78
C LEU A 268 6.14 -128.13 -10.07
N ALA A 269 4.87 -127.72 -10.17
CA ALA A 269 3.78 -128.63 -10.56
C ALA A 269 3.97 -129.21 -11.98
N ALA A 270 4.58 -128.47 -12.91
CA ALA A 270 4.90 -128.96 -14.25
C ALA A 270 6.13 -129.89 -14.25
N ALA A 271 7.10 -129.70 -13.35
CA ALA A 271 8.22 -130.60 -13.14
C ALA A 271 7.80 -131.89 -12.42
N GLU A 272 6.89 -131.80 -11.44
CA GLU A 272 6.22 -132.94 -10.81
C GLU A 272 5.34 -133.69 -11.83
N LEU A 273 4.59 -132.98 -12.67
CA LEU A 273 3.85 -133.56 -13.79
C LEU A 273 4.78 -134.17 -14.84
N ALA A 274 5.96 -133.59 -15.09
CA ALA A 274 6.97 -134.14 -16.00
C ALA A 274 7.60 -135.41 -15.43
N ALA A 275 7.98 -135.44 -14.15
CA ALA A 275 8.49 -136.63 -13.47
C ALA A 275 7.43 -137.73 -13.35
N ALA A 276 6.16 -137.36 -13.09
CA ALA A 276 5.03 -138.29 -13.12
C ALA A 276 4.77 -138.81 -14.54
N ARG A 277 4.94 -137.98 -15.57
CA ARG A 277 4.88 -138.38 -16.99
C ARG A 277 6.08 -139.22 -17.42
N GLU A 278 7.26 -139.01 -16.87
CA GLU A 278 8.45 -139.84 -17.15
C GLU A 278 8.31 -141.23 -16.50
N SER A 279 7.76 -141.27 -15.28
CA SER A 279 7.34 -142.49 -14.58
C SER A 279 6.19 -143.24 -15.28
N LEU A 280 5.24 -142.50 -15.88
CA LEU A 280 4.20 -143.08 -16.75
C LEU A 280 4.79 -143.55 -18.08
N VAL A 281 5.63 -142.77 -18.75
CA VAL A 281 6.29 -143.13 -20.03
C VAL A 281 7.22 -144.33 -19.87
N GLN A 282 7.87 -144.55 -18.73
CA GLN A 282 8.59 -145.81 -18.49
C GLN A 282 7.66 -147.04 -18.40
N LYS A 283 6.42 -146.87 -17.92
CA LYS A 283 5.40 -147.94 -17.91
C LYS A 283 4.69 -148.09 -19.26
N GLU A 284 4.38 -146.99 -19.92
CA GLU A 284 3.73 -146.92 -21.22
C GLU A 284 4.67 -147.35 -22.34
N ALA A 285 5.98 -147.13 -22.24
CA ALA A 285 6.96 -147.74 -23.16
C ALA A 285 6.99 -149.27 -23.03
N MET A 286 6.82 -149.80 -21.82
CA MET A 286 6.71 -151.25 -21.57
C MET A 286 5.38 -151.83 -22.07
N HIS A 287 4.30 -151.04 -22.09
CA HIS A 287 2.97 -151.44 -22.55
C HIS A 287 2.76 -151.23 -24.07
N ALA A 288 3.32 -150.16 -24.65
CA ALA A 288 3.24 -149.83 -26.08
C ALA A 288 3.99 -150.86 -26.95
N ALA A 289 5.09 -151.42 -26.43
CA ALA A 289 5.76 -152.59 -27.01
C ALA A 289 4.83 -153.83 -27.12
N GLN A 290 3.73 -153.86 -26.36
CA GLN A 290 2.74 -154.94 -26.36
C GLN A 290 1.41 -154.57 -27.06
N GLN A 291 1.23 -153.32 -27.50
CA GLN A 291 -0.02 -152.83 -28.09
C GLN A 291 0.13 -152.11 -29.45
N ALA A 292 1.28 -152.22 -30.10
CA ALA A 292 1.52 -151.78 -31.49
C ALA A 292 0.76 -152.61 -32.56
N LEU A 293 -0.48 -153.05 -32.27
CA LEU A 293 -1.22 -154.08 -33.02
C LEU A 293 -2.76 -153.92 -32.93
N SER A 294 -3.29 -152.70 -32.77
CA SER A 294 -4.74 -152.43 -32.87
C SER A 294 -5.05 -150.96 -33.20
N ALA A 295 -5.99 -150.75 -34.13
CA ALA A 295 -6.72 -149.52 -34.53
C ALA A 295 -6.01 -148.13 -34.44
N SER A 296 -5.85 -147.34 -35.50
CA SER A 296 -6.78 -146.90 -36.56
C SER A 296 -7.94 -145.99 -36.10
N ALA A 297 -7.68 -144.68 -35.91
CA ALA A 297 -8.70 -143.63 -35.99
C ALA A 297 -8.11 -142.23 -36.28
N SER A 298 -8.76 -141.51 -37.18
CA SER A 298 -8.84 -140.04 -37.27
C SER A 298 -10.33 -139.67 -37.00
N PRO A 299 -10.89 -138.46 -37.21
CA PRO A 299 -10.33 -137.14 -37.62
C PRO A 299 -10.99 -135.90 -36.93
N VAL A 300 -10.80 -134.72 -37.55
CA VAL A 300 -11.66 -133.50 -37.64
C VAL A 300 -11.79 -132.44 -36.52
N LYS A 301 -12.05 -131.21 -37.05
CA LYS A 301 -12.81 -130.05 -36.53
C LYS A 301 -12.17 -129.20 -35.43
N SER A 302 -12.36 -127.88 -35.34
CA SER A 302 -12.82 -126.73 -36.17
C SER A 302 -12.77 -125.52 -35.19
N GLU A 303 -13.09 -124.24 -35.45
CA GLU A 303 -13.82 -123.55 -36.54
C GLU A 303 -13.39 -122.04 -36.60
N ARG A 304 -13.96 -121.27 -37.54
CA ARG A 304 -13.74 -119.81 -37.81
C ARG A 304 -15.08 -119.21 -38.32
N PRO A 305 -15.26 -117.88 -38.58
CA PRO A 305 -14.61 -116.72 -37.91
C PRO A 305 -15.43 -115.48 -37.36
N PRO A 306 -16.69 -115.11 -37.68
CA PRO A 306 -16.97 -113.67 -37.98
C PRO A 306 -18.16 -112.93 -37.30
N GLY A 307 -18.03 -111.60 -37.19
CA GLY A 307 -19.14 -110.62 -37.28
C GLY A 307 -19.69 -109.98 -35.98
N HIS A 308 -20.38 -108.83 -36.00
CA HIS A 308 -20.55 -107.79 -37.05
C HIS A 308 -21.20 -106.48 -36.50
N GLY A 309 -20.98 -105.34 -37.18
CA GLY A 309 -21.82 -104.11 -37.16
C GLY A 309 -21.65 -103.07 -36.02
N GLU A 310 -22.20 -101.84 -36.10
CA GLU A 310 -22.47 -100.96 -37.27
C GLU A 310 -22.89 -99.50 -36.88
N GLN A 311 -22.78 -98.56 -37.83
CA GLN A 311 -23.58 -97.31 -38.04
C GLN A 311 -23.66 -96.10 -37.04
N SER A 312 -23.18 -94.94 -37.54
CA SER A 312 -23.90 -93.63 -37.63
C SER A 312 -23.83 -92.53 -36.51
N PRO A 313 -24.10 -91.23 -36.84
CA PRO A 313 -23.63 -90.02 -36.10
C PRO A 313 -24.80 -89.04 -35.72
N PRO A 314 -24.69 -87.68 -35.60
CA PRO A 314 -23.57 -86.72 -35.45
C PRO A 314 -23.76 -85.64 -34.33
N LEU A 315 -22.82 -84.67 -34.18
CA LEU A 315 -23.10 -83.20 -34.17
C LEU A 315 -21.84 -82.31 -34.00
N ARG A 316 -21.99 -81.01 -34.33
CA ARG A 316 -21.05 -79.86 -34.21
C ARG A 316 -21.92 -78.60 -33.94
N PRO A 317 -21.42 -77.41 -33.51
CA PRO A 317 -20.20 -76.78 -33.99
C PRO A 317 -19.40 -75.89 -32.99
N ALA A 318 -18.40 -75.17 -33.52
CA ALA A 318 -17.80 -73.94 -32.99
C ALA A 318 -18.42 -72.73 -33.77
N PRO A 319 -17.99 -71.44 -33.65
CA PRO A 319 -16.92 -70.82 -32.87
C PRO A 319 -17.53 -69.83 -31.83
N ALA A 320 -17.14 -68.58 -31.53
CA ALA A 320 -16.14 -67.65 -32.10
C ALA A 320 -15.77 -66.50 -31.13
N ALA A 321 -14.80 -65.69 -31.56
CA ALA A 321 -14.62 -64.29 -31.15
C ALA A 321 -14.85 -63.38 -32.36
N PRO A 322 -15.18 -62.09 -32.15
CA PRO A 322 -14.51 -61.04 -32.92
C PRO A 322 -14.15 -59.79 -32.10
N ALA A 323 -13.30 -58.94 -32.68
CA ALA A 323 -13.14 -57.53 -32.30
C ALA A 323 -14.01 -56.63 -33.22
N SER A 324 -13.68 -55.33 -33.37
CA SER A 324 -14.38 -54.30 -34.17
C SER A 324 -15.58 -53.63 -33.47
N ASP A 325 -15.81 -52.31 -33.54
CA ASP A 325 -14.95 -51.13 -33.84
C ASP A 325 -15.64 -49.85 -33.30
N ALA A 326 -14.93 -48.72 -33.25
CA ALA A 326 -15.53 -47.40 -33.02
C ALA A 326 -16.10 -46.79 -34.33
N PRO A 327 -17.17 -45.97 -34.27
CA PRO A 327 -16.98 -44.54 -34.53
C PRO A 327 -17.99 -43.58 -33.84
N GLY A 328 -17.78 -42.26 -34.00
CA GLY A 328 -18.65 -41.16 -33.51
C GLY A 328 -18.00 -40.44 -32.32
N GLN A 329 -17.42 -39.23 -32.44
CA GLN A 329 -18.03 -37.94 -32.81
C GLN A 329 -19.24 -37.56 -31.95
N ASP A 330 -19.01 -36.62 -31.02
CA ASP A 330 -19.72 -35.34 -31.02
C ASP A 330 -18.79 -34.26 -30.43
N ASP A 331 -18.41 -33.27 -31.24
CA ASP A 331 -17.92 -31.98 -30.73
C ASP A 331 -19.11 -31.22 -30.14
N GLN A 332 -18.96 -30.55 -28.98
CA GLN A 332 -19.53 -29.21 -28.70
C GLN A 332 -19.10 -28.67 -27.32
N GLN A 333 -18.72 -27.40 -27.30
CA GLN A 333 -18.40 -26.59 -26.13
C GLN A 333 -18.76 -25.13 -26.48
N PRO A 334 -19.26 -24.28 -25.56
CA PRO A 334 -20.14 -24.51 -24.42
C PRO A 334 -21.44 -23.67 -24.51
N PRO A 335 -22.30 -23.72 -23.49
CA PRO A 335 -22.74 -22.48 -22.83
C PRO A 335 -22.73 -22.61 -21.29
N GLY A 336 -22.84 -21.55 -20.49
CA GLY A 336 -23.01 -20.12 -20.78
C GLY A 336 -23.74 -19.46 -19.61
N ASP A 337 -23.06 -18.57 -18.88
CA ASP A 337 -23.45 -18.16 -17.52
C ASP A 337 -24.64 -17.16 -17.48
N GLN A 338 -25.83 -17.67 -17.13
CA GLN A 338 -27.10 -16.97 -16.92
C GLN A 338 -28.00 -17.89 -16.03
N LEU A 339 -28.89 -17.44 -15.15
CA LEU A 339 -29.37 -16.11 -14.73
C LEU A 339 -30.04 -16.27 -13.32
N PRO A 340 -30.30 -15.19 -12.54
CA PRO A 340 -31.64 -14.58 -12.64
C PRO A 340 -31.68 -13.05 -12.43
N HIS A 341 -32.55 -12.39 -13.20
CA HIS A 341 -33.00 -11.03 -12.91
C HIS A 341 -34.00 -11.03 -11.74
N THR A 342 -33.85 -10.11 -10.79
CA THR A 342 -34.88 -9.79 -9.80
C THR A 342 -35.24 -8.30 -9.75
N PHE A 343 -36.29 -7.95 -10.48
CA PHE A 343 -37.27 -6.90 -10.18
C PHE A 343 -36.78 -5.56 -9.58
N THR A 344 -36.43 -4.65 -10.49
CA THR A 344 -36.92 -3.25 -10.54
C THR A 344 -37.62 -2.66 -9.30
N LYS A 345 -37.10 -1.54 -8.77
CA LYS A 345 -37.96 -0.42 -8.34
C LYS A 345 -37.27 0.95 -8.33
N THR A 346 -37.90 1.84 -9.08
CA THR A 346 -37.88 3.31 -9.07
C THR A 346 -37.50 4.07 -7.79
N ALA A 347 -36.63 5.08 -7.99
CA ALA A 347 -36.72 6.47 -7.50
C ALA A 347 -36.53 6.82 -5.98
N PRO A 348 -35.97 8.02 -5.67
CA PRO A 348 -35.92 8.65 -4.33
C PRO A 348 -37.10 9.65 -4.14
N PRO A 349 -37.16 10.51 -3.08
CA PRO A 349 -36.62 10.51 -1.71
C PRO A 349 -37.78 10.44 -0.66
N PRO A 350 -37.68 10.86 0.64
CA PRO A 350 -37.76 12.30 1.00
C PRO A 350 -37.13 12.80 2.35
N SER A 351 -36.88 14.12 2.42
CA SER A 351 -37.05 15.03 3.58
C SER A 351 -36.38 14.82 4.95
N ALA A 352 -35.26 15.54 5.17
CA ALA A 352 -34.91 16.21 6.44
C ALA A 352 -34.06 17.48 6.13
N ARG A 353 -34.64 18.62 5.74
CA ARG A 353 -35.42 19.62 6.51
C ARG A 353 -34.58 20.58 7.39
N THR A 354 -33.82 21.46 6.74
CA THR A 354 -33.55 22.82 7.25
C THR A 354 -33.61 23.84 6.09
N GLN A 355 -33.98 25.08 6.39
CA GLN A 355 -33.96 26.25 5.46
C GLN A 355 -32.56 26.93 5.56
N ALA A 356 -32.14 27.95 4.81
CA ALA A 356 -32.84 28.93 3.95
C ALA A 356 -31.91 29.37 2.76
N PRO A 357 -31.97 30.56 2.11
CA PRO A 357 -32.49 30.58 0.74
C PRO A 357 -31.71 31.41 -0.32
N ALA A 358 -32.20 31.28 -1.57
CA ALA A 358 -32.19 32.28 -2.64
C ALA A 358 -30.92 32.51 -3.51
N ALA A 359 -31.19 33.07 -4.69
CA ALA A 359 -30.28 33.61 -5.71
C ALA A 359 -29.23 32.67 -6.34
N THR A 360 -29.51 32.20 -7.56
CA THR A 360 -28.83 32.68 -8.78
C THR A 360 -29.66 32.28 -10.00
N GLU A 361 -30.04 33.25 -10.82
CA GLU A 361 -30.61 33.01 -12.15
C GLU A 361 -29.84 33.87 -13.16
N GLN A 362 -29.58 33.30 -14.35
CA GLN A 362 -29.04 33.95 -15.55
C GLN A 362 -27.70 34.71 -15.43
N LEU A 363 -26.64 34.15 -16.02
CA LEU A 363 -26.31 34.54 -17.40
C LEU A 363 -25.46 33.46 -18.09
N ALA A 364 -25.36 33.52 -19.41
CA ALA A 364 -24.52 32.65 -20.23
C ALA A 364 -23.76 33.47 -21.30
N GLN A 365 -22.81 32.80 -21.98
CA GLN A 365 -22.02 33.24 -23.14
C GLN A 365 -20.87 34.25 -22.92
N GLY A 366 -19.73 33.94 -23.55
CA GLY A 366 -18.57 34.83 -23.74
C GLY A 366 -17.61 34.88 -22.54
N GLY A 367 -16.31 34.61 -22.68
CA GLY A 367 -15.56 34.11 -23.85
C GLY A 367 -14.05 34.19 -23.63
N GLU A 368 -13.29 33.37 -24.35
CA GLU A 368 -11.84 33.48 -24.61
C GLU A 368 -10.88 33.59 -23.41
N ALA A 369 -10.12 32.51 -23.18
CA ALA A 369 -8.97 32.51 -22.28
C ALA A 369 -7.67 32.84 -23.04
N PRO A 370 -6.88 33.84 -22.61
CA PRO A 370 -5.49 34.00 -23.04
C PRO A 370 -4.56 33.23 -22.09
N THR A 371 -3.78 32.29 -22.63
CA THR A 371 -2.70 31.63 -21.90
C THR A 371 -1.44 32.49 -21.88
N PRO A 372 -0.83 32.76 -20.71
CA PRO A 372 0.58 33.09 -20.62
C PRO A 372 1.41 31.81 -20.77
N GLN A 373 2.47 31.85 -21.57
CA GLN A 373 3.36 30.70 -21.78
C GLN A 373 4.25 30.45 -20.56
N THR A 374 4.66 29.20 -20.38
CA THR A 374 5.80 28.84 -19.54
C THR A 374 7.09 29.42 -20.13
N ASP A 375 7.85 30.18 -19.34
CA ASP A 375 9.23 30.56 -19.67
C ASP A 375 10.18 30.01 -18.60
N GLN A 376 10.89 28.92 -18.93
CA GLN A 376 11.98 28.39 -18.09
C GLN A 376 13.27 29.14 -18.44
N GLY A 377 13.50 30.27 -17.76
CA GLY A 377 14.39 31.32 -18.27
C GLY A 377 15.45 31.90 -17.32
N GLN A 378 15.77 31.28 -16.17
CA GLN A 378 17.05 31.58 -15.50
C GLN A 378 17.56 30.52 -14.52
N GLN A 379 18.88 30.38 -14.51
CA GLN A 379 19.63 29.48 -13.63
C GLN A 379 19.91 30.17 -12.30
N THR A 380 19.61 29.51 -11.18
CA THR A 380 20.19 29.86 -9.88
C THR A 380 21.61 29.27 -9.78
N PRO A 381 22.67 30.08 -9.67
CA PRO A 381 23.98 29.55 -9.28
C PRO A 381 23.93 29.10 -7.81
N PRO A 382 24.66 28.03 -7.42
CA PRO A 382 24.72 27.60 -6.03
C PRO A 382 25.49 28.64 -5.18
N PRO A 383 25.12 28.83 -3.89
CA PRO A 383 25.87 29.71 -3.01
C PRO A 383 27.24 29.11 -2.67
N GLU A 384 28.31 29.87 -2.88
CA GLU A 384 29.66 29.49 -2.47
C GLU A 384 29.79 29.55 -0.94
N VAL A 385 30.41 28.53 -0.34
CA VAL A 385 30.64 28.45 1.11
C VAL A 385 31.99 29.10 1.44
N ALA A 386 31.96 30.31 1.99
CA ALA A 386 33.13 30.97 2.57
C ALA A 386 33.15 30.81 4.10
N ASN A 387 34.33 30.52 4.66
CA ASN A 387 34.53 30.25 6.08
C ASN A 387 34.91 31.50 6.89
N THR A 388 34.53 31.48 8.17
CA THR A 388 35.21 32.06 9.35
C THR A 388 35.90 33.43 9.27
N ASN A 389 35.53 34.31 10.22
CA ASN A 389 36.38 35.25 10.96
C ASN A 389 37.37 36.14 10.18
N ASP A 390 37.13 37.46 10.20
CA ASP A 390 38.20 38.40 10.57
C ASP A 390 37.62 39.65 11.26
N ASP A 391 38.46 40.38 12.00
CA ASP A 391 38.14 41.51 12.86
C ASP A 391 38.83 42.79 12.36
N SER A 392 38.08 43.72 11.76
CA SER A 392 38.64 45.00 11.31
C SER A 392 37.60 46.10 11.11
N ASP A 393 37.91 47.30 11.62
CA ASP A 393 37.17 48.54 11.39
C ASP A 393 37.13 48.92 9.89
N ALA A 394 35.93 48.95 9.31
CA ALA A 394 35.67 49.64 8.04
C ALA A 394 34.20 50.12 7.98
N PRO A 395 33.92 51.40 7.67
CA PRO A 395 32.54 51.88 7.56
C PRO A 395 31.86 51.29 6.31
N ILE A 396 30.80 50.52 6.53
CA ILE A 396 30.00 49.90 5.47
C ILE A 396 29.45 51.00 4.55
N LYS A 397 29.85 50.96 3.26
CA LYS A 397 29.23 51.79 2.22
C LYS A 397 27.77 51.38 2.05
N THR A 398 26.86 52.17 2.60
CA THR A 398 25.41 52.01 2.38
C THR A 398 25.11 52.08 0.87
N PRO A 399 24.56 51.04 0.24
CA PRO A 399 24.15 51.13 -1.15
C PRO A 399 22.97 52.09 -1.26
N THR A 400 23.15 53.18 -2.01
CA THR A 400 22.08 54.16 -2.26
C THR A 400 20.93 53.45 -2.99
N PRO A 401 19.69 53.49 -2.47
CA PRO A 401 18.56 52.87 -3.17
C PRO A 401 18.30 53.57 -4.51
N PRO A 402 17.83 52.85 -5.55
CA PRO A 402 17.56 53.44 -6.85
C PRO A 402 16.46 54.51 -6.75
N PRO A 403 16.52 55.58 -7.56
CA PRO A 403 15.56 56.66 -7.50
C PRO A 403 14.15 56.17 -7.88
N LEU A 404 13.20 56.39 -6.98
CA LEU A 404 11.78 56.09 -7.22
C LEU A 404 11.24 56.96 -8.36
N THR A 405 11.04 56.35 -9.53
CA THR A 405 10.23 56.95 -10.60
C THR A 405 8.80 57.14 -10.10
N PRO A 406 8.20 58.34 -10.19
CA PRO A 406 6.83 58.54 -9.76
C PRO A 406 5.87 57.68 -10.58
N PRO A 407 4.81 57.11 -9.97
CA PRO A 407 3.86 56.25 -10.68
C PRO A 407 3.15 57.06 -11.78
N GLN A 408 3.07 56.51 -12.99
CA GLN A 408 2.25 57.14 -14.04
C GLN A 408 0.77 57.13 -13.62
N PRO A 409 0.04 58.24 -13.84
CA PRO A 409 -1.38 58.30 -13.53
C PRO A 409 -2.18 57.40 -14.48
N SER A 410 -2.78 56.34 -13.94
CA SER A 410 -3.71 55.47 -14.68
C SER A 410 -4.91 56.28 -15.19
N PRO A 411 -5.39 56.05 -16.43
CA PRO A 411 -6.47 56.84 -17.02
C PRO A 411 -7.80 56.60 -16.28
N VAL A 412 -8.28 57.64 -15.58
CA VAL A 412 -9.56 57.59 -14.85
C VAL A 412 -10.72 57.53 -15.84
N LYS A 413 -11.40 56.38 -15.86
CA LYS A 413 -12.59 56.13 -16.70
C LYS A 413 -13.81 56.82 -16.08
N HIS A 414 -13.94 58.12 -16.30
CA HIS A 414 -15.04 58.94 -15.76
C HIS A 414 -16.42 58.44 -16.24
N GLN A 415 -17.13 57.69 -15.39
CA GLN A 415 -18.58 57.58 -15.44
C GLN A 415 -19.18 58.55 -14.41
N THR A 416 -19.77 59.64 -14.91
CA THR A 416 -20.56 60.56 -14.08
C THR A 416 -21.98 60.01 -13.89
N PRO A 417 -22.42 59.67 -12.66
CA PRO A 417 -23.82 59.34 -12.42
C PRO A 417 -24.67 60.61 -12.58
N ALA A 418 -25.67 60.56 -13.45
CA ALA A 418 -26.62 61.66 -13.62
C ALA A 418 -27.57 61.69 -12.40
N LEU A 419 -27.49 62.76 -11.61
CA LEU A 419 -28.32 62.94 -10.42
C LEU A 419 -29.40 64.00 -10.67
N GLU A 420 -30.63 63.63 -10.33
CA GLU A 420 -31.87 64.27 -10.75
C GLU A 420 -32.02 65.72 -10.25
N ARG A 421 -32.63 66.59 -11.07
CA ARG A 421 -33.22 67.84 -10.60
C ARG A 421 -34.75 67.77 -10.69
N ARG A 422 -35.39 67.54 -9.54
CA ARG A 422 -36.82 67.78 -9.30
C ARG A 422 -37.02 68.90 -8.26
N ALA A 423 -36.66 70.13 -8.62
CA ALA A 423 -37.09 71.37 -7.94
C ALA A 423 -36.60 72.60 -8.73
N GLY A 424 -37.48 73.58 -8.94
CA GLY A 424 -37.19 74.84 -9.65
C GLY A 424 -37.42 74.74 -11.15
#